data_AF-A0A8J7JLK6-F1
#
_entry.id   AF-A0A8J7JLK6-F1
#
_cell.length_a   1.000
_cell.length_b   1.000
_cell.length_c   1.000
_cell.angle_alpha   90.00
_cell.angle_beta   90.00
_cell.angle_gamma   90.00
#
_symmetry.space_group_name_H-M   'P 1'
#
loop_
_entity.id
_entity.type
_entity.pdbx_description
1 polymer ?
#
loop_
_entity_poly.entity_id
_entity_poly.type
_entity_poly.pdbx_seq_one_letter_code
_entity_poly.pdbx_strand_id
1 'polypeptide(L)'
;MTEPRISNDKVPEVFALAARLYTRKQHDQGYALPELLQAGLEADIPPEYVQAALHYLQTIDLQQQLQQQAIERRKKLWMGAIASSVTLLGWLVWTYQSLTAATEKVDFSWQKVENQLRRQADLIPSLIDVTQSSAHPERELAAVLAHTRQSFLAANTRMEKIEAANELARALNRFENYMMQNPLLRSNQVVAGLQYELTDSENQLAAKRNRYNYTVHGYNQQVQSLPKSLVAPILGYEPKPYFDTENARVPVMMP
;
A
#
# COMPACT_ATOMS: atom_id res chain seq x y z
N MET A 1 -30.07 29.55 -78.65
CA MET A 1 -29.24 29.47 -77.43
C MET A 1 -28.86 28.01 -77.27
N THR A 2 -27.58 27.69 -77.41
CA THR A 2 -27.08 26.31 -77.37
C THR A 2 -27.07 25.84 -75.92
N GLU A 3 -27.80 24.77 -75.60
CA GLU A 3 -27.82 24.23 -74.24
C GLU A 3 -26.41 23.84 -73.77
N PRO A 4 -26.04 24.16 -72.52
CA PRO A 4 -24.73 23.80 -71.99
C PRO A 4 -24.61 22.28 -71.90
N ARG A 5 -23.77 21.69 -72.77
CA ARG A 5 -23.50 20.25 -72.75
C ARG A 5 -22.52 19.91 -71.63
N ILE A 6 -22.94 19.03 -70.74
CA ILE A 6 -22.10 18.47 -69.68
C ILE A 6 -21.22 17.39 -70.30
N SER A 7 -19.94 17.36 -69.92
CA SER A 7 -19.00 16.34 -70.39
C SER A 7 -19.36 14.96 -69.82
N ASN A 8 -19.31 13.92 -70.67
CA ASN A 8 -19.81 12.57 -70.35
C ASN A 8 -19.15 11.94 -69.10
N ASP A 9 -17.92 12.32 -68.77
CA ASP A 9 -17.20 11.90 -67.56
C ASP A 9 -17.82 12.42 -66.26
N LYS A 10 -18.52 13.55 -66.31
CA LYS A 10 -19.14 14.20 -65.14
C LYS A 10 -20.62 13.84 -64.96
N VAL A 11 -21.22 13.21 -65.96
CA VAL A 11 -22.63 12.79 -65.94
C VAL A 11 -22.96 11.93 -64.72
N PRO A 12 -22.15 10.92 -64.31
CA PRO A 12 -22.45 10.11 -63.12
C PRO A 12 -22.46 10.93 -61.83
N GLU A 13 -21.54 11.88 -61.69
CA GLU A 13 -21.40 12.71 -60.50
C GLU A 13 -22.53 13.75 -60.39
N VAL A 14 -22.98 14.29 -61.52
CA VAL A 14 -24.13 15.19 -61.61
C VAL A 14 -25.43 14.48 -61.24
N PHE A 15 -25.67 13.25 -61.73
CA PHE A 15 -26.84 12.46 -61.34
C PHE A 15 -26.79 12.08 -59.86
N ALA A 16 -25.63 11.69 -59.33
CA ALA A 16 -25.46 11.40 -57.90
C ALA A 16 -25.72 12.63 -57.02
N LEU A 17 -25.26 13.81 -57.44
CA LEU A 17 -25.49 15.06 -56.72
C LEU A 17 -26.95 15.51 -56.82
N ALA A 18 -27.57 15.40 -58.00
CA ALA A 18 -28.97 15.72 -58.23
C ALA A 18 -29.89 14.83 -57.38
N ALA A 19 -29.60 13.53 -57.31
CA ALA A 19 -30.31 12.60 -56.44
C ALA A 19 -30.19 13.01 -54.97
N ARG A 20 -28.98 13.33 -54.47
CA ARG A 20 -28.79 13.81 -53.08
C ARG A 20 -29.54 15.11 -52.79
N LEU A 21 -29.56 16.05 -53.73
CA LEU A 21 -30.29 17.32 -53.59
C LEU A 21 -31.81 17.11 -53.61
N TYR A 22 -32.29 16.16 -54.41
CA TYR A 22 -33.68 15.77 -54.48
C TYR A 22 -34.14 15.11 -53.17
N THR A 23 -33.39 14.13 -52.65
CA THR A 23 -33.67 13.47 -51.36
C THR A 23 -33.66 14.45 -50.19
N ARG A 24 -32.77 15.44 -50.16
CA ARG A 24 -32.75 16.48 -49.12
C ARG A 24 -34.01 17.36 -49.11
N LYS A 25 -34.72 17.48 -50.24
CA LYS A 25 -35.92 18.32 -50.38
C LYS A 25 -37.22 17.59 -50.03
N GLN A 26 -37.24 16.27 -50.11
CA GLN A 26 -38.43 15.43 -49.93
C GLN A 26 -38.25 14.59 -48.64
N HIS A 27 -38.81 15.09 -47.54
CA HIS A 27 -38.66 14.50 -46.21
C HIS A 27 -39.17 13.04 -46.14
N ASP A 28 -38.38 12.19 -45.48
CA ASP A 28 -38.75 10.97 -44.72
C ASP A 28 -39.36 9.72 -45.40
N GLN A 29 -39.50 9.64 -46.72
CA GLN A 29 -39.90 8.37 -47.36
C GLN A 29 -38.87 7.96 -48.42
N GLY A 30 -37.98 7.03 -48.06
CA GLY A 30 -37.10 6.39 -49.03
C GLY A 30 -37.90 5.60 -50.07
N TYR A 31 -37.37 5.51 -51.28
CA TYR A 31 -38.02 4.75 -52.36
C TYR A 31 -38.02 3.25 -52.08
N ALA A 32 -39.16 2.60 -52.32
CA ALA A 32 -39.23 1.15 -52.31
C ALA A 32 -38.49 0.56 -53.54
N LEU A 33 -37.97 -0.66 -53.43
CA LEU A 33 -37.29 -1.37 -54.54
C LEU A 33 -38.07 -1.33 -55.88
N PRO A 34 -39.41 -1.50 -55.91
CA PRO A 34 -40.19 -1.41 -57.14
C PRO A 34 -40.20 0.01 -57.76
N GLU A 35 -40.22 1.05 -56.93
CA GLU A 35 -40.22 2.45 -57.36
C GLU A 35 -38.85 2.87 -57.91
N LEU A 36 -37.76 2.34 -57.35
CA LEU A 36 -36.40 2.54 -57.86
C LEU A 36 -36.19 1.87 -59.22
N LEU A 37 -36.77 0.67 -59.41
CA LEU A 37 -36.73 -0.01 -60.70
C LEU A 37 -37.56 0.74 -61.74
N GLN A 38 -38.73 1.26 -61.37
CA GLN A 38 -39.57 2.07 -62.26
C GLN A 38 -38.89 3.40 -62.64
N ALA A 39 -38.29 4.10 -61.68
CA ALA A 39 -37.53 5.33 -61.94
C ALA A 39 -36.27 5.07 -62.79
N GLY A 40 -35.61 3.93 -62.60
CA GLY A 40 -34.48 3.49 -63.43
C GLY A 40 -34.91 3.21 -64.88
N LEU A 41 -36.07 2.57 -65.08
CA LEU A 41 -36.65 2.32 -66.40
C LEU A 41 -37.05 3.63 -67.12
N GLU A 42 -37.59 4.62 -66.40
CA GLU A 42 -37.89 5.96 -66.94
C GLU A 42 -36.62 6.73 -67.36
N ALA A 43 -35.48 6.44 -66.72
CA ALA A 43 -34.18 7.02 -67.02
C ALA A 43 -33.34 6.21 -68.04
N ASP A 44 -33.94 5.18 -68.67
CA ASP A 44 -33.29 4.27 -69.62
C ASP A 44 -32.07 3.51 -69.03
N ILE A 45 -32.08 3.27 -67.71
CA ILE A 45 -31.04 2.50 -67.00
C ILE A 45 -31.50 1.03 -66.92
N PRO A 46 -30.72 0.07 -67.44
CA PRO A 46 -31.09 -1.34 -67.37
C PRO A 46 -31.25 -1.81 -65.91
N PRO A 47 -32.28 -2.62 -65.58
CA PRO A 47 -32.63 -2.99 -64.21
C PRO A 47 -31.51 -3.77 -63.48
N GLU A 48 -30.66 -4.46 -64.23
CA GLU A 48 -29.47 -5.18 -63.72
C GLU A 48 -28.50 -4.24 -62.99
N TYR A 49 -28.29 -3.02 -63.48
CA TYR A 49 -27.40 -2.04 -62.87
C TYR A 49 -27.98 -1.44 -61.59
N VAL A 50 -29.32 -1.24 -61.54
CA VAL A 50 -30.01 -0.76 -60.33
C VAL A 50 -29.91 -1.81 -59.22
N GLN A 51 -30.09 -3.09 -59.54
CA GLN A 51 -29.93 -4.19 -58.58
C GLN A 51 -28.48 -4.38 -58.13
N ALA A 52 -27.50 -4.30 -59.05
CA ALA A 52 -26.09 -4.36 -58.71
C ALA A 52 -25.64 -3.21 -57.80
N ALA A 53 -26.13 -1.99 -58.06
CA ALA A 53 -25.89 -0.82 -57.23
C ALA A 53 -26.48 -0.98 -55.83
N LEU A 54 -27.70 -1.51 -55.71
CA LEU A 54 -28.34 -1.78 -54.42
C LEU A 54 -27.58 -2.85 -53.61
N HIS A 55 -27.20 -3.95 -54.25
CA HIS A 55 -26.38 -4.99 -53.61
C HIS A 55 -25.03 -4.42 -53.12
N TYR A 56 -24.37 -3.60 -53.95
CA TYR A 56 -23.12 -2.94 -53.57
C TYR A 56 -23.30 -2.00 -52.36
N LEU A 57 -24.33 -1.13 -52.36
CA LEU A 57 -24.62 -0.24 -51.24
C LEU A 57 -24.93 -1.01 -49.95
N GLN A 58 -25.71 -2.09 -50.04
CA GLN A 58 -26.05 -2.93 -48.89
C GLN A 58 -24.80 -3.58 -48.26
N THR A 59 -23.81 -3.96 -49.06
CA THR A 59 -22.54 -4.51 -48.53
C THR A 59 -21.70 -3.47 -47.80
N ILE A 60 -21.72 -2.21 -48.24
CA ILE A 60 -21.03 -1.10 -47.58
C ILE A 60 -21.68 -0.80 -46.23
N ASP A 61 -23.01 -0.70 -46.18
CA ASP A 61 -23.74 -0.42 -44.94
C ASP A 61 -23.50 -1.51 -43.89
N LEU A 62 -23.51 -2.78 -44.31
CA LEU A 62 -23.17 -3.90 -43.44
C LEU A 62 -21.73 -3.79 -42.91
N GLN A 63 -20.75 -3.49 -43.78
CA GLN A 63 -19.36 -3.30 -43.37
C GLN A 63 -19.19 -2.13 -42.40
N GLN A 64 -19.87 -1.00 -42.64
CA GLN A 64 -19.84 0.16 -41.76
C GLN A 64 -20.45 -0.16 -40.40
N GLN A 65 -21.60 -0.84 -40.35
CA GLN A 65 -22.21 -1.27 -39.10
C GLN A 65 -21.31 -2.23 -38.32
N LEU A 66 -20.70 -3.20 -38.99
CA LEU A 66 -19.76 -4.12 -38.36
C LEU A 66 -18.51 -3.40 -37.84
N GLN A 67 -17.97 -2.43 -38.59
CA GLN A 67 -16.86 -1.60 -38.14
C GLN A 67 -17.23 -0.73 -36.94
N GLN A 68 -18.40 -0.08 -36.95
CA GLN A 68 -18.88 0.71 -35.83
C GLN A 68 -19.09 -0.16 -34.58
N GLN A 69 -19.68 -1.34 -34.73
CA GLN A 69 -19.82 -2.31 -33.64
C GLN A 69 -18.46 -2.77 -33.11
N ALA A 70 -17.48 -3.01 -33.98
CA ALA A 70 -16.13 -3.39 -33.58
C ALA A 70 -15.43 -2.26 -32.80
N ILE A 71 -15.58 -1.00 -33.23
CA ILE A 71 -15.07 0.17 -32.53
C ILE A 71 -15.73 0.33 -31.15
N GLU A 72 -17.05 0.21 -31.06
CA GLU A 72 -17.77 0.33 -29.78
C GLU A 72 -17.41 -0.80 -28.81
N ARG A 73 -17.26 -2.04 -29.29
CA ARG A 73 -16.77 -3.16 -28.47
C ARG A 73 -15.37 -2.89 -27.95
N ARG A 74 -14.45 -2.43 -28.82
CA ARG A 74 -13.08 -2.06 -28.41
C ARG A 74 -13.11 -0.94 -27.38
N LYS A 75 -13.86 0.14 -27.61
CA LYS A 75 -14.00 1.24 -26.64
C LYS A 75 -14.47 0.75 -25.28
N LYS A 76 -15.48 -0.12 -25.22
CA LYS A 76 -15.97 -0.72 -23.96
C LYS A 76 -14.90 -1.54 -23.25
N LEU A 77 -14.14 -2.35 -23.99
CA LEU A 77 -13.02 -3.11 -23.43
C LEU A 77 -11.92 -2.19 -22.89
N TRP A 78 -11.55 -1.14 -23.63
CA TRP A 78 -10.57 -0.14 -23.18
C TRP A 78 -11.05 0.64 -21.96
N MET A 79 -12.31 1.06 -21.91
CA MET A 79 -12.89 1.72 -20.73
C MET A 79 -12.87 0.80 -19.51
N GLY A 80 -13.19 -0.49 -19.68
CA GLY A 80 -13.09 -1.48 -18.60
C GLY A 80 -11.65 -1.70 -18.12
N ALA A 81 -10.68 -1.75 -19.04
CA ALA A 81 -9.26 -1.86 -18.70
C ALA A 81 -8.75 -0.62 -17.94
N ILE A 82 -9.17 0.59 -18.35
CA ILE A 82 -8.80 1.83 -17.65
C ILE A 82 -9.43 1.85 -16.26
N ALA A 83 -10.72 1.53 -16.12
CA ALA A 83 -11.41 1.54 -14.83
C ALA A 83 -10.80 0.52 -13.85
N SER A 84 -10.46 -0.68 -14.32
CA SER A 84 -9.77 -1.69 -13.50
C SER A 84 -8.36 -1.24 -13.11
N SER A 85 -7.60 -0.63 -14.02
CA SER A 85 -6.27 -0.08 -13.72
C SER A 85 -6.33 1.03 -12.66
N VAL A 86 -7.27 1.98 -12.79
CA VAL A 86 -7.45 3.06 -11.80
C VAL A 86 -7.84 2.50 -10.43
N THR A 87 -8.71 1.49 -10.40
CA THR A 87 -9.12 0.83 -9.14
C THR A 87 -7.93 0.12 -8.47
N LEU A 88 -7.13 -0.60 -9.26
CA LEU A 88 -5.95 -1.30 -8.75
C LEU A 88 -4.87 -0.33 -8.24
N LEU A 89 -4.61 0.76 -8.97
CA LEU A 89 -3.71 1.82 -8.54
C LEU A 89 -4.19 2.51 -7.26
N GLY A 90 -5.49 2.84 -7.18
CA GLY A 90 -6.08 3.42 -5.98
C GLY A 90 -5.95 2.51 -4.76
N TRP A 91 -6.17 1.20 -4.94
CA TRP A 91 -5.99 0.21 -3.88
C TRP A 91 -4.52 0.09 -3.42
N LEU A 92 -3.55 0.15 -4.34
CA LEU A 92 -2.13 0.15 -4.00
C LEU A 92 -1.73 1.38 -3.18
N VAL A 93 -2.16 2.58 -3.59
CA VAL A 93 -1.88 3.83 -2.85
C VAL A 93 -2.48 3.78 -1.44
N TRP A 94 -3.72 3.32 -1.31
CA TRP A 94 -4.35 3.16 -0.01
C TRP A 94 -3.62 2.15 0.88
N THR A 95 -3.21 1.01 0.31
CA THR A 95 -2.47 -0.02 1.04
C THR A 95 -1.13 0.52 1.52
N TYR A 96 -0.38 1.20 0.65
CA TYR A 96 0.88 1.85 1.00
C TYR A 96 0.70 2.82 2.17
N GLN A 97 -0.25 3.76 2.06
CA GLN A 97 -0.52 4.74 3.12
C GLN A 97 -0.89 4.06 4.45
N SER A 98 -1.70 2.99 4.39
CA SER A 98 -2.10 2.24 5.59
C SER A 98 -0.91 1.55 6.28
N LEU A 99 0.02 0.99 5.50
CA LEU A 99 1.20 0.30 6.01
C LEU A 99 2.25 1.29 6.51
N THR A 100 2.43 2.44 5.85
CA THR A 100 3.28 3.54 6.36
C THR A 100 2.78 4.01 7.71
N ALA A 101 1.48 4.32 7.84
CA ALA A 101 0.90 4.78 9.10
C ALA A 101 1.00 3.72 10.21
N ALA A 102 0.89 2.43 9.88
CA ALA A 102 1.09 1.35 10.84
C ALA A 102 2.58 1.22 11.25
N THR A 103 3.51 1.41 10.32
CA THR A 103 4.96 1.42 10.55
C THR A 103 5.36 2.54 11.50
N GLU A 104 4.88 3.76 11.26
CA GLU A 104 5.13 4.93 12.11
C GLU A 104 4.63 4.71 13.54
N LYS A 105 3.46 4.07 13.72
CA LYS A 105 2.95 3.72 15.05
C LYS A 105 3.86 2.77 15.81
N VAL A 106 4.44 1.78 15.13
CA VAL A 106 5.40 0.85 15.73
C VAL A 106 6.71 1.55 16.05
N ASP A 107 7.18 2.43 15.17
CA ASP A 107 8.44 3.14 15.39
C ASP A 107 8.30 4.17 16.53
N PHE A 108 7.15 4.82 16.66
CA PHE A 108 6.83 5.69 17.79
C PHE A 108 6.72 4.92 19.12
N SER A 109 6.09 3.74 19.13
CA SER A 109 6.03 2.91 20.34
C SER A 109 7.42 2.37 20.71
N TRP A 110 8.24 2.02 19.71
CA TRP A 110 9.64 1.63 19.91
C TRP A 110 10.47 2.76 20.52
N GLN A 111 10.37 3.99 20.02
CA GLN A 111 11.09 5.14 20.58
C GLN A 111 10.81 5.33 22.07
N LYS A 112 9.58 5.09 22.53
CA LYS A 112 9.24 5.16 23.95
C LYS A 112 9.96 4.10 24.78
N VAL A 113 10.03 2.87 24.26
CA VAL A 113 10.77 1.76 24.87
C VAL A 113 12.26 2.09 24.92
N GLU A 114 12.84 2.50 23.80
CA GLU A 114 14.27 2.84 23.69
C GLU A 114 14.66 3.98 24.64
N ASN A 115 13.84 5.03 24.74
CA ASN A 115 14.09 6.13 25.66
C ASN A 115 14.10 5.66 27.13
N GLN A 116 13.25 4.69 27.49
CA GLN A 116 13.25 4.14 28.84
C GLN A 116 14.49 3.28 29.11
N LEU A 117 14.89 2.46 28.13
CA LEU A 117 16.11 1.66 28.21
C LEU A 117 17.36 2.52 28.31
N ARG A 118 17.43 3.63 27.57
CA ARG A 118 18.50 4.63 27.71
C ARG A 118 18.57 5.18 29.13
N ARG A 119 17.44 5.57 29.72
CA ARG A 119 17.41 6.01 31.12
C ARG A 119 17.93 4.94 32.09
N GLN A 120 17.55 3.67 31.91
CA GLN A 120 18.11 2.57 32.72
C GLN A 120 19.63 2.45 32.54
N ALA A 121 20.11 2.52 31.30
CA ALA A 121 21.54 2.45 30.98
C ALA A 121 22.33 3.67 31.51
N ASP A 122 21.69 4.82 31.64
CA ASP A 122 22.27 6.04 32.21
C ASP A 122 22.42 5.96 33.75
N LEU A 123 21.68 5.08 34.42
CA LEU A 123 21.84 4.82 35.86
C LEU A 123 23.03 3.90 36.18
N ILE A 124 23.49 3.10 35.21
CA ILE A 124 24.56 2.12 35.42
C ILE A 124 25.84 2.71 36.03
N PRO A 125 26.37 3.85 35.58
CA PRO A 125 27.56 4.44 36.20
C PRO A 125 27.37 4.66 37.70
N SER A 126 26.22 5.18 38.12
CA SER A 126 25.88 5.38 39.53
C SER A 126 25.79 4.05 40.30
N LEU A 127 25.27 2.99 39.67
CA LEU A 127 25.25 1.64 40.27
C LEU A 127 26.66 1.10 40.45
N ILE A 128 27.54 1.30 39.46
CA ILE A 128 28.95 0.88 39.51
C ILE A 128 29.67 1.61 40.65
N ASP A 129 29.48 2.92 40.77
CA ASP A 129 30.10 3.74 41.83
C ASP A 129 29.70 3.24 43.22
N VAL A 130 28.41 2.92 43.41
CA VAL A 130 27.90 2.32 44.64
C VAL A 130 28.53 0.96 44.92
N THR A 131 28.55 0.05 43.95
CA THR A 131 29.16 -1.28 44.12
C THR A 131 30.64 -1.20 44.44
N GLN A 132 31.37 -0.22 43.90
CA GLN A 132 32.80 -0.05 44.15
C GLN A 132 33.11 0.66 45.47
N SER A 133 32.22 1.55 45.92
CA SER A 133 32.36 2.25 47.20
C SER A 133 32.01 1.40 48.43
N SER A 134 31.57 0.16 48.21
CA SER A 134 31.13 -0.72 49.30
C SER A 134 32.29 -1.28 50.13
N ALA A 135 31.97 -1.75 51.34
CA ALA A 135 32.94 -2.42 52.20
C ALA A 135 33.50 -3.72 51.57
N HIS A 136 32.71 -4.37 50.71
CA HIS A 136 33.08 -5.56 49.95
C HIS A 136 32.79 -5.34 48.45
N PRO A 137 33.68 -4.66 47.71
CA PRO A 137 33.47 -4.35 46.31
C PRO A 137 33.38 -5.59 45.43
N GLU A 138 32.32 -5.68 44.61
CA GLU A 138 32.15 -6.77 43.64
C GLU A 138 32.58 -6.33 42.24
N ARG A 139 33.88 -6.51 41.94
CA ARG A 139 34.48 -6.05 40.67
C ARG A 139 33.88 -6.74 39.45
N GLU A 140 33.50 -8.02 39.57
CA GLU A 140 32.88 -8.76 38.48
C GLU A 140 31.51 -8.18 38.12
N LEU A 141 30.67 -7.87 39.11
CA LEU A 141 29.37 -7.23 38.90
C LEU A 141 29.52 -5.85 38.24
N ALA A 142 30.47 -5.03 38.70
CA ALA A 142 30.76 -3.74 38.09
C ALA A 142 31.19 -3.87 36.61
N ALA A 143 32.04 -4.87 36.30
CA ALA A 143 32.46 -5.16 34.93
C ALA A 143 31.30 -5.62 34.04
N VAL A 144 30.41 -6.48 34.57
CA VAL A 144 29.20 -6.93 33.86
C VAL A 144 28.27 -5.75 33.57
N LEU A 145 28.01 -4.89 34.56
CA LEU A 145 27.20 -3.68 34.38
C LEU A 145 27.79 -2.76 33.31
N ALA A 146 29.10 -2.50 33.36
CA ALA A 146 29.79 -1.66 32.38
C ALA A 146 29.71 -2.25 30.96
N HIS A 147 29.99 -3.55 30.83
CA HIS A 147 29.91 -4.27 29.56
C HIS A 147 28.51 -4.22 28.96
N THR A 148 27.48 -4.50 29.77
CA THR A 148 26.11 -4.55 29.28
C THR A 148 25.59 -3.18 28.87
N ARG A 149 25.97 -2.10 29.58
CA ARG A 149 25.74 -0.72 29.13
C ARG A 149 26.37 -0.47 27.77
N GLN A 150 27.64 -0.85 27.62
CA GLN A 150 28.38 -0.65 26.37
C GLN A 150 27.74 -1.43 25.22
N SER A 151 27.35 -2.68 25.45
CA SER A 151 26.62 -3.53 24.49
C SER A 151 25.33 -2.84 24.03
N PHE A 152 24.52 -2.33 24.96
CA PHE A 152 23.29 -1.60 24.64
C PHE A 152 23.53 -0.33 23.81
N LEU A 153 24.58 0.45 24.14
CA LEU A 153 24.92 1.66 23.41
C LEU A 153 25.52 1.38 22.01
N ALA A 154 26.16 0.23 21.83
CA ALA A 154 26.76 -0.19 20.56
C ALA A 154 25.75 -0.83 19.58
N ALA A 155 24.60 -1.30 20.08
CA ALA A 155 23.56 -1.93 19.28
C ALA A 155 22.93 -0.96 18.27
N ASN A 156 22.91 -1.35 17.00
CA ASN A 156 22.42 -0.53 15.88
C ASN A 156 21.02 -0.96 15.43
N THR A 157 20.77 -2.26 15.39
CA THR A 157 19.47 -2.78 14.95
C THR A 157 18.51 -2.90 16.12
N ARG A 158 17.21 -2.94 15.81
CA ARG A 158 16.17 -3.13 16.82
C ARG A 158 16.34 -4.46 17.57
N MET A 159 16.70 -5.52 16.84
CA MET A 159 16.94 -6.84 17.43
C MET A 159 18.13 -6.82 18.39
N GLU A 160 19.27 -6.26 17.96
CA GLU A 160 20.44 -6.10 18.83
C GLU A 160 20.10 -5.31 20.10
N LYS A 161 19.29 -4.23 19.99
CA LYS A 161 18.86 -3.44 21.15
C LYS A 161 17.97 -4.23 22.10
N ILE A 162 17.09 -5.09 21.58
CA ILE A 162 16.25 -5.98 22.40
C ILE A 162 17.12 -6.99 23.15
N GLU A 163 18.07 -7.61 22.45
CA GLU A 163 19.00 -8.58 23.04
C GLU A 163 19.87 -7.96 24.13
N ALA A 164 20.48 -6.80 23.85
CA ALA A 164 21.28 -6.06 24.82
C ALA A 164 20.44 -5.55 25.99
N ALA A 165 19.17 -5.17 25.77
CA ALA A 165 18.26 -4.80 26.85
C ALA A 165 17.91 -5.99 27.76
N ASN A 166 17.84 -7.20 27.22
CA ASN A 166 17.62 -8.42 28.01
C ASN A 166 18.86 -8.77 28.83
N GLU A 167 20.06 -8.54 28.29
CA GLU A 167 21.30 -8.61 29.08
C GLU A 167 21.31 -7.58 30.21
N LEU A 168 20.86 -6.34 29.93
CA LEU A 168 20.77 -5.26 30.91
C LEU A 168 19.87 -5.65 32.08
N ALA A 169 18.68 -6.15 31.79
CA ALA A 169 17.78 -6.65 32.81
C ALA A 169 18.42 -7.77 33.65
N ARG A 170 19.16 -8.70 33.03
CA ARG A 170 19.88 -9.76 33.77
C ARG A 170 20.97 -9.20 34.68
N ALA A 171 21.72 -8.19 34.23
CA ALA A 171 22.76 -7.54 35.03
C ALA A 171 22.16 -6.77 36.22
N LEU A 172 21.05 -6.06 36.01
CA LEU A 172 20.32 -5.36 37.06
C LEU A 172 19.75 -6.33 38.12
N ASN A 173 19.20 -7.47 37.70
CA ASN A 173 18.77 -8.53 38.64
C ASN A 173 19.93 -9.07 39.49
N ARG A 174 21.14 -9.20 38.93
CA ARG A 174 22.34 -9.57 39.72
C ARG A 174 22.70 -8.48 40.73
N PHE A 175 22.60 -7.21 40.33
CA PHE A 175 22.81 -6.09 41.25
C PHE A 175 21.80 -6.09 42.40
N GLU A 176 20.52 -6.34 42.14
CA GLU A 176 19.51 -6.48 43.20
C GLU A 176 19.83 -7.64 44.16
N ASN A 177 20.29 -8.78 43.64
CA ASN A 177 20.75 -9.89 44.47
C ASN A 177 21.95 -9.52 45.35
N TYR A 178 22.93 -8.79 44.80
CA TYR A 178 24.06 -8.25 45.56
C TYR A 178 23.59 -7.32 46.68
N MET A 179 22.62 -6.44 46.38
CA MET A 179 22.04 -5.53 47.36
C MET A 179 21.30 -6.25 48.49
N MET A 180 20.66 -7.38 48.21
CA MET A 180 20.04 -8.23 49.25
C MET A 180 21.08 -8.87 50.18
N GLN A 181 22.26 -9.20 49.66
CA GLN A 181 23.36 -9.77 50.44
C GLN A 181 24.16 -8.71 51.23
N ASN A 182 23.99 -7.42 50.91
CA ASN A 182 24.73 -6.32 51.52
C ASN A 182 23.79 -5.27 52.18
N PRO A 183 23.21 -5.57 53.37
CA PRO A 183 22.23 -4.69 54.02
C PRO A 183 22.73 -3.27 54.30
N LEU A 184 24.02 -3.11 54.64
CA LEU A 184 24.63 -1.81 54.91
C LEU A 184 24.59 -0.87 53.69
N LEU A 185 24.75 -1.40 52.48
CA LEU A 185 24.61 -0.63 51.25
C LEU A 185 23.16 -0.31 50.96
N ARG A 186 22.25 -1.23 51.27
CA ARG A 186 20.82 -1.04 51.04
C ARG A 186 20.24 0.12 51.86
N SER A 187 20.79 0.36 53.05
CA SER A 187 20.39 1.48 53.91
C SER A 187 20.97 2.84 53.47
N ASN A 188 21.89 2.88 52.51
CA ASN A 188 22.43 4.14 51.99
C ASN A 188 21.36 4.87 51.16
N GLN A 189 21.10 6.14 51.48
CA GLN A 189 20.08 6.97 50.83
C GLN A 189 20.27 7.08 49.30
N VAL A 190 21.52 7.14 48.82
CA VAL A 190 21.82 7.19 47.38
C VAL A 190 21.35 5.90 46.71
N VAL A 191 21.59 4.76 47.34
CA VAL A 191 21.26 3.44 46.79
C VAL A 191 19.76 3.16 46.89
N ALA A 192 19.10 3.66 47.92
CA ALA A 192 17.65 3.65 48.02
C ALA A 192 17.00 4.47 46.90
N GLY A 193 17.56 5.64 46.57
CA GLY A 193 17.13 6.47 45.44
C GLY A 193 17.30 5.75 44.09
N LEU A 194 18.47 5.15 43.85
CA LEU A 194 18.73 4.39 42.61
C LEU A 194 17.81 3.17 42.46
N GLN A 195 17.54 2.44 43.54
CA GLN A 195 16.56 1.34 43.52
C GLN A 195 15.16 1.83 43.17
N TYR A 196 14.74 2.97 43.73
CA TYR A 196 13.44 3.56 43.40
C TYR A 196 13.36 3.94 41.92
N GLU A 197 14.37 4.61 41.38
CA GLU A 197 14.43 4.96 39.96
C GLU A 197 14.46 3.73 39.05
N LEU A 198 15.18 2.67 39.43
CA LEU A 198 15.21 1.40 38.69
C LEU A 198 13.84 0.73 38.67
N THR A 199 13.17 0.60 39.82
CA THR A 199 11.84 -0.01 39.92
C THR A 199 10.79 0.79 39.17
N ASP A 200 10.76 2.12 39.32
CA ASP A 200 9.85 2.98 38.55
C ASP A 200 10.12 2.84 37.05
N SER A 201 11.39 2.82 36.68
CA SER A 201 11.81 2.66 35.30
C SER A 201 11.38 1.32 34.70
N GLU A 202 11.50 0.22 35.44
CA GLU A 202 11.08 -1.11 34.99
C GLU A 202 9.55 -1.21 34.86
N ASN A 203 8.80 -0.64 35.81
CA ASN A 203 7.35 -0.58 35.73
C ASN A 203 6.88 0.17 34.48
N GLN A 204 7.48 1.33 34.20
CA GLN A 204 7.20 2.08 32.97
C GLN A 204 7.64 1.32 31.72
N LEU A 205 8.78 0.63 31.76
CA LEU A 205 9.29 -0.16 30.65
C LEU A 205 8.37 -1.32 30.32
N ALA A 206 7.88 -2.06 31.31
CA ALA A 206 6.94 -3.16 31.14
C ALA A 206 5.65 -2.71 30.42
N ALA A 207 5.06 -1.60 30.84
CA ALA A 207 3.89 -1.02 30.17
C ALA A 207 4.19 -0.63 28.71
N LYS A 208 5.36 -0.03 28.45
CA LYS A 208 5.80 0.36 27.10
C LYS A 208 6.09 -0.84 26.21
N ARG A 209 6.72 -1.90 26.73
CA ARG A 209 6.97 -3.18 26.04
C ARG A 209 5.65 -3.84 25.62
N ASN A 210 4.68 -3.91 26.52
CA ASN A 210 3.35 -4.44 26.22
C ASN A 210 2.65 -3.63 25.11
N ARG A 211 2.71 -2.30 25.19
CA ARG A 211 2.16 -1.43 24.15
C ARG A 211 2.87 -1.60 22.81
N TYR A 212 4.19 -1.70 22.81
CA TYR A 212 5.00 -1.95 21.62
C TYR A 212 4.61 -3.29 20.98
N ASN A 213 4.57 -4.37 21.76
CA ASN A 213 4.18 -5.71 21.28
C ASN A 213 2.77 -5.69 20.68
N TYR A 214 1.81 -5.01 21.30
CA TYR A 214 0.46 -4.83 20.75
C TYR A 214 0.47 -4.10 19.40
N THR A 215 1.26 -3.01 19.28
CA THR A 215 1.39 -2.29 18.00
C THR A 215 2.06 -3.13 16.91
N VAL A 216 3.10 -3.88 17.27
CA VAL A 216 3.77 -4.82 16.37
C VAL A 216 2.82 -5.92 15.92
N HIS A 217 1.99 -6.44 16.82
CA HIS A 217 0.98 -7.43 16.49
C HIS A 217 0.01 -6.93 15.41
N GLY A 218 -0.58 -5.75 15.63
CA GLY A 218 -1.50 -5.15 14.65
C GLY A 218 -0.83 -4.81 13.32
N TYR A 219 0.45 -4.43 13.32
CA TYR A 219 1.24 -4.21 12.12
C TYR A 219 1.52 -5.54 11.38
N ASN A 220 2.04 -6.55 12.08
CA ASN A 220 2.37 -7.85 11.51
C ASN A 220 1.11 -8.54 10.95
N GLN A 221 -0.03 -8.42 11.64
CA GLN A 221 -1.32 -8.90 11.13
C GLN A 221 -1.71 -8.21 9.81
N GLN A 222 -1.50 -6.90 9.69
CA GLN A 222 -1.77 -6.19 8.44
C GLN A 222 -0.83 -6.58 7.30
N VAL A 223 0.45 -6.80 7.59
CA VAL A 223 1.45 -7.24 6.61
C VAL A 223 1.19 -8.68 6.16
N GLN A 224 0.72 -9.56 7.05
CA GLN A 224 0.53 -10.98 6.77
C GLN A 224 -0.89 -11.33 6.25
N SER A 225 -1.85 -10.41 6.36
CA SER A 225 -3.22 -10.64 5.88
C SER A 225 -3.34 -10.44 4.37
N LEU A 226 -4.12 -11.31 3.72
CA LEU A 226 -4.53 -11.11 2.33
C LEU A 226 -5.55 -9.97 2.25
N PRO A 227 -5.50 -9.13 1.20
CA PRO A 227 -4.59 -9.20 0.04
C PRO A 227 -3.22 -8.50 0.22
N LYS A 228 -2.98 -7.83 1.37
CA LYS A 228 -1.77 -7.01 1.59
C LYS A 228 -0.48 -7.82 1.59
N SER A 229 -0.49 -9.07 2.04
CA SER A 229 0.71 -9.93 2.10
C SER A 229 1.35 -10.23 0.74
N LEU A 230 0.61 -10.10 -0.36
CA LEU A 230 1.14 -10.28 -1.71
C LEU A 230 1.97 -9.07 -2.17
N VAL A 231 1.61 -7.87 -1.71
CA VAL A 231 2.23 -6.61 -2.14
C VAL A 231 3.16 -6.01 -1.09
N ALA A 232 2.98 -6.33 0.19
CA ALA A 232 3.75 -5.76 1.29
C ALA A 232 5.27 -5.99 1.15
N PRO A 233 5.77 -7.21 0.85
CA PRO A 233 7.21 -7.44 0.65
C PRO A 233 7.77 -6.66 -0.55
N ILE A 234 6.98 -6.54 -1.63
CA ILE A 234 7.38 -5.80 -2.85
C ILE A 234 7.51 -4.30 -2.56
N LEU A 235 6.68 -3.78 -1.64
CA LEU A 235 6.72 -2.40 -1.18
C LEU A 235 7.73 -2.17 -0.03
N GLY A 236 8.50 -3.19 0.38
CA GLY A 236 9.51 -3.09 1.43
C GLY A 236 8.96 -3.16 2.86
N TYR A 237 7.72 -3.62 3.05
CA TYR A 237 7.14 -3.83 4.39
C TYR A 237 7.33 -5.27 4.84
N GLU A 238 8.15 -5.44 5.87
CA GLU A 238 8.46 -6.73 6.48
C GLU A 238 7.94 -6.81 7.92
N PRO A 239 7.60 -8.01 8.42
CA PRO A 239 7.22 -8.19 9.82
C PRO A 239 8.27 -7.63 10.78
N LYS A 240 7.82 -6.90 11.80
CA LYS A 240 8.68 -6.33 12.84
C LYS A 240 8.79 -7.30 14.04
N PRO A 241 9.94 -7.35 14.73
CA PRO A 241 10.12 -8.22 15.87
C PRO A 241 9.37 -7.71 17.11
N TYR A 242 8.87 -8.64 17.91
CA TYR A 242 8.36 -8.36 19.26
C TYR A 242 9.52 -8.12 20.23
N PHE A 243 9.26 -7.40 21.32
CA PHE A 243 10.22 -7.22 22.40
C PHE A 243 10.43 -8.53 23.17
N ASP A 244 9.33 -9.21 23.50
CA ASP A 244 9.33 -10.49 24.23
C ASP A 244 8.64 -11.56 23.39
N THR A 245 9.28 -12.71 23.21
CA THR A 245 8.70 -13.86 22.52
C THR A 245 7.71 -14.63 23.40
N GLU A 246 7.81 -14.52 24.73
CA GLU A 246 6.90 -15.19 25.68
C GLU A 246 5.53 -14.49 25.76
N ASN A 247 5.50 -13.17 25.62
CA ASN A 247 4.28 -12.35 25.55
C ASN A 247 3.67 -12.27 24.14
N ALA A 248 4.13 -13.10 23.19
CA ALA A 248 3.50 -13.24 21.87
C ALA A 248 2.08 -13.83 21.96
N ARG A 249 1.68 -14.37 23.12
CA ARG A 249 0.27 -14.60 23.46
C ARG A 249 -0.37 -13.28 23.86
N VAL A 250 -1.12 -12.74 22.90
CA VAL A 250 -2.13 -11.69 22.99
C VAL A 250 -2.47 -11.31 24.45
N PRO A 251 -2.29 -10.04 24.87
CA PRO A 251 -2.83 -9.61 26.15
C PRO A 251 -4.33 -9.86 26.14
N VAL A 252 -4.79 -10.78 27.00
CA VAL A 252 -6.21 -11.00 27.26
C VAL A 252 -6.72 -9.71 27.88
N MET A 253 -7.39 -8.89 27.08
CA MET A 253 -8.14 -7.76 27.61
C MET A 253 -9.33 -8.34 28.36
N MET A 254 -9.36 -8.18 29.68
CA MET A 254 -10.63 -8.25 30.40
C MET A 254 -11.47 -7.03 29.95
N PRO A 255 -12.76 -7.25 29.64
CA PRO A 255 -13.65 -6.22 29.10
C PRO A 255 -13.86 -5.03 30.04
#